data_AF-A0A928X7Y0-F1
#
_entry.id   AF-A0A928X7Y0-F1
#
_cell.length_a   1.000
_cell.length_b   1.000
_cell.length_c   1.000
_cell.angle_alpha   90.00
_cell.angle_beta   90.00
_cell.angle_gamma   90.00
#
_symmetry.space_group_name_H-M   'P 1'
#
loop_
_entity.id
_entity.type
_entity.pdbx_description
1 polymer ?
#
loop_
_entity_poly.entity_id
_entity_poly.type
_entity_poly.pdbx_seq_one_letter_code
_entity_poly.pdbx_strand_id
1 'polypeptide(L)'
;MLRVFNSGDRYHPAADPAASQGVYFATEHAPVVDDMLPKLTELARANGLKVFAWMTTRYADYGIEGDEGLACVSYDISARAYSRCKGLDLFNEAAVERLERIYSDLALNDIDGVLFQDDMVLRHNEGLGSHAAALFRKDFGGELVPEELYARAPGSEAVHYTPLFWKWATWKNRRLLDVAGRLKEAVRKRRPGAAFAINLMYESLTNPPYALAWLSQDLSAALRADFDYFSIMAYHRQMGEELEKTEGEIREMITKMAEDAVRTVGEPARVLIKLQTIDWRTGSPISDSEVVELIRDMKMKDVSLAVVPYRGDFPFSELSGGKLAALEGGRSGTGAAE
;
A
#
# COMPACT_ATOMS: atom_id res chain seq x y z
N MET A 1 9.57 -8.11 2.65
CA MET A 1 8.15 -7.83 2.99
C MET A 1 7.35 -9.07 2.70
N LEU A 2 6.53 -9.51 3.66
CA LEU A 2 5.74 -10.73 3.57
C LEU A 2 4.27 -10.35 3.48
N ARG A 3 3.58 -10.75 2.41
CA ARG A 3 2.12 -10.58 2.29
C ARG A 3 1.42 -11.44 3.35
N VAL A 4 0.68 -10.82 4.27
CA VAL A 4 -0.01 -11.53 5.37
C VAL A 4 -1.53 -11.55 5.21
N PHE A 5 -2.01 -11.28 4.00
CA PHE A 5 -3.42 -11.36 3.61
C PHE A 5 -3.58 -12.05 2.24
N ASN A 6 -4.78 -12.55 1.95
CA ASN A 6 -5.18 -13.04 0.64
C ASN A 6 -6.54 -12.44 0.25
N SER A 7 -6.66 -11.96 -0.98
CA SER A 7 -7.89 -11.41 -1.52
C SER A 7 -8.54 -12.38 -2.53
N GLY A 8 -8.18 -13.66 -2.48
CA GLY A 8 -8.69 -14.71 -3.37
C GLY A 8 -7.93 -14.85 -4.68
N ASP A 9 -6.78 -14.18 -4.77
CA ASP A 9 -5.99 -14.02 -6.00
C ASP A 9 -4.71 -14.86 -6.00
N ARG A 10 -3.99 -14.88 -4.87
CA ARG A 10 -2.66 -15.52 -4.81
C ARG A 10 -2.35 -16.07 -3.42
N TYR A 11 -2.31 -17.40 -3.34
CA TYR A 11 -1.90 -18.12 -2.15
C TYR A 11 -0.38 -18.23 -2.07
N HIS A 12 0.15 -18.31 -0.84
CA HIS A 12 1.53 -18.76 -0.68
C HIS A 12 1.62 -20.22 -1.13
N PRO A 13 2.65 -20.63 -1.89
CA PRO A 13 2.74 -22.00 -2.42
C PRO A 13 2.69 -23.12 -1.37
N ALA A 14 3.06 -22.80 -0.12
CA ALA A 14 3.07 -23.73 1.00
C ALA A 14 1.83 -23.61 1.92
N ALA A 15 0.83 -22.79 1.54
CA ALA A 15 -0.39 -22.60 2.34
C ALA A 15 -1.34 -23.79 2.19
N ASP A 16 -2.01 -24.16 3.28
CA ASP A 16 -3.15 -25.07 3.29
C ASP A 16 -4.44 -24.29 3.60
N PRO A 17 -5.11 -23.73 2.57
CA PRO A 17 -6.13 -22.70 2.77
C PRO A 17 -7.45 -23.25 3.34
N ALA A 18 -7.81 -22.79 4.54
CA ALA A 18 -9.11 -23.00 5.17
C ALA A 18 -10.19 -21.98 4.74
N ALA A 19 -9.78 -20.87 4.13
CA ALA A 19 -10.66 -19.82 3.60
C ALA A 19 -10.14 -19.29 2.26
N SER A 20 -11.04 -18.78 1.42
CA SER A 20 -10.69 -18.25 0.10
C SER A 20 -10.06 -16.85 0.15
N GLN A 21 -10.37 -16.08 1.19
CA GLN A 21 -9.88 -14.72 1.44
C GLN A 21 -9.70 -14.56 2.95
N GLY A 22 -8.82 -13.65 3.37
CA GLY A 22 -8.54 -13.46 4.79
C GLY A 22 -7.07 -13.17 5.08
N VAL A 23 -6.62 -13.57 6.26
CA VAL A 23 -5.26 -13.32 6.76
C VAL A 23 -4.46 -14.60 6.95
N TYR A 24 -3.13 -14.46 7.00
CA TYR A 24 -2.19 -15.56 7.23
C TYR A 24 -1.69 -15.67 8.68
N PHE A 25 -2.49 -15.20 9.63
CA PHE A 25 -2.19 -15.23 11.06
C PHE A 25 -3.47 -15.43 11.86
N ALA A 26 -3.36 -16.02 13.05
CA ALA A 26 -4.50 -16.21 13.94
C ALA A 26 -5.18 -14.88 14.33
N THR A 27 -6.49 -14.82 14.15
CA THR A 27 -7.37 -13.73 14.63
C THR A 27 -8.81 -14.24 14.67
N GLU A 28 -9.63 -13.67 15.56
CA GLU A 28 -11.08 -13.93 15.59
C GLU A 28 -11.87 -12.87 14.78
N HIS A 29 -11.18 -11.87 14.21
CA HIS A 29 -11.80 -10.70 13.59
C HIS A 29 -11.87 -10.74 12.07
N ALA A 30 -11.22 -11.72 11.44
CA ALA A 30 -11.27 -11.97 9.99
C ALA A 30 -11.12 -13.48 9.73
N PRO A 31 -11.60 -14.00 8.59
CA PRO A 31 -11.25 -15.34 8.14
C PRO A 31 -9.74 -15.54 8.13
N VAL A 32 -9.29 -16.70 8.63
CA VAL A 32 -7.89 -17.12 8.57
C VAL A 32 -7.74 -18.06 7.40
N VAL A 33 -6.95 -17.66 6.41
CA VAL A 33 -6.65 -18.51 5.25
C VAL A 33 -5.77 -19.67 5.71
N ASP A 34 -4.67 -19.37 6.39
CA ASP A 34 -3.79 -20.36 7.02
C ASP A 34 -2.89 -19.64 8.03
N ASP A 35 -2.70 -20.16 9.25
CA ASP A 35 -1.89 -19.51 10.30
C ASP A 35 -0.38 -19.74 10.10
N MET A 36 0.14 -19.22 8.99
CA MET A 36 1.52 -19.44 8.56
C MET A 36 2.51 -18.43 9.15
N LEU A 37 2.05 -17.24 9.54
CA LEU A 37 2.93 -16.13 9.92
C LEU A 37 3.92 -16.49 11.04
N PRO A 38 3.55 -17.20 12.12
CA PRO A 38 4.51 -17.60 13.16
C PRO A 38 5.71 -18.37 12.59
N LYS A 39 5.43 -19.40 11.78
CA LYS A 39 6.46 -20.24 11.15
C LYS A 39 7.33 -19.45 10.17
N LEU A 40 6.71 -18.54 9.40
CA LEU A 40 7.44 -17.70 8.45
C LEU A 40 8.35 -16.68 9.16
N THR A 41 7.92 -16.13 10.30
CA THR A 41 8.76 -15.24 11.11
C THR A 41 9.95 -15.95 11.71
N GLU A 42 9.77 -17.18 12.22
CA GLU A 42 10.85 -18.01 12.73
C GLU A 42 11.89 -18.32 11.64
N LEU A 43 11.42 -18.77 10.47
CA LEU A 43 12.29 -19.07 9.33
C LEU A 43 13.07 -17.83 8.87
N ALA A 44 12.40 -16.67 8.75
CA ALA A 44 13.05 -15.42 8.37
C ALA A 44 14.16 -15.03 9.36
N ARG A 45 13.88 -15.10 10.66
CA ARG A 45 14.85 -14.79 11.72
C ARG A 45 16.03 -15.75 11.72
N ALA A 46 15.79 -17.06 11.54
CA ALA A 46 16.84 -18.06 11.42
C ALA A 46 17.80 -17.77 10.24
N ASN A 47 17.33 -17.04 9.23
CA ASN A 47 18.11 -16.60 8.07
C ASN A 47 18.57 -15.13 8.17
N GLY A 48 18.48 -14.50 9.35
CA GLY A 48 18.92 -13.12 9.57
C GLY A 48 18.09 -12.05 8.86
N LEU A 49 16.86 -12.39 8.45
CA LEU A 49 15.95 -11.47 7.76
C LEU A 49 14.97 -10.83 8.74
N LYS A 50 14.71 -9.54 8.52
CA LYS A 50 13.59 -8.84 9.16
C LYS A 50 12.29 -9.09 8.42
N VAL A 51 11.18 -9.15 9.15
CA VAL A 51 9.84 -9.36 8.59
C VAL A 51 9.01 -8.09 8.73
N PHE A 52 8.74 -7.47 7.58
CA PHE A 52 7.67 -6.49 7.45
C PHE A 52 6.41 -7.20 6.99
N ALA A 53 5.38 -7.23 7.84
CA ALA A 53 4.06 -7.72 7.48
C ALA A 53 3.40 -6.73 6.52
N TRP A 54 3.18 -7.15 5.27
CA TRP A 54 2.45 -6.38 4.28
C TRP A 54 0.97 -6.71 4.39
N MET A 55 0.18 -5.75 4.86
CA MET A 55 -1.19 -5.95 5.33
C MET A 55 -2.16 -4.94 4.71
N THR A 56 -3.34 -5.41 4.31
CA THR A 56 -4.47 -4.57 3.89
C THR A 56 -4.97 -3.69 5.04
N THR A 57 -5.59 -2.58 4.70
CA THR A 57 -6.20 -1.63 5.62
C THR A 57 -7.69 -1.51 5.29
N ARG A 58 -8.08 -0.58 4.41
CA ARG A 58 -9.47 -0.34 4.01
C ARG A 58 -10.14 -1.59 3.42
N TYR A 59 -9.40 -2.41 2.67
CA TYR A 59 -9.88 -3.64 2.04
C TYR A 59 -9.63 -4.89 2.89
N ALA A 60 -9.42 -4.73 4.20
CA ALA A 60 -9.45 -5.85 5.14
C ALA A 60 -10.87 -6.13 5.66
N ASP A 61 -11.89 -6.02 4.81
CA ASP A 61 -13.30 -6.34 5.06
C ASP A 61 -13.61 -7.84 4.92
N TYR A 62 -12.59 -8.70 5.02
CA TYR A 62 -12.71 -10.15 4.87
C TYR A 62 -13.80 -10.75 5.76
N GLY A 63 -14.72 -11.48 5.13
CA GLY A 63 -15.84 -12.16 5.79
C GLY A 63 -16.99 -11.23 6.22
N ILE A 64 -16.87 -9.92 5.97
CA ILE A 64 -17.90 -8.91 6.24
C ILE A 64 -18.14 -8.00 5.04
N GLU A 65 -17.77 -8.44 3.84
CA GLU A 65 -17.91 -7.67 2.60
C GLU A 65 -19.38 -7.36 2.27
N GLY A 66 -20.35 -8.02 2.92
CA GLY A 66 -21.78 -7.73 2.80
C GLY A 66 -22.35 -6.82 3.89
N ASP A 67 -21.55 -6.37 4.86
CA ASP A 67 -22.03 -5.52 5.95
C ASP A 67 -22.13 -4.05 5.52
N GLU A 68 -23.33 -3.65 5.12
CA GLU A 68 -23.66 -2.27 4.74
C GLU A 68 -23.42 -1.26 5.87
N GLY A 69 -23.43 -1.70 7.14
CA GLY A 69 -23.17 -0.83 8.29
C GLY A 69 -21.70 -0.42 8.42
N LEU A 70 -20.78 -1.21 7.86
CA LEU A 70 -19.34 -0.98 7.92
C LEU A 70 -18.74 -0.60 6.56
N ALA A 71 -19.50 -0.72 5.48
CA ALA A 71 -19.02 -0.48 4.12
C ALA A 71 -18.86 1.01 3.80
N CYS A 72 -17.85 1.30 2.98
CA CYS A 72 -17.65 2.61 2.40
C CYS A 72 -18.84 3.03 1.53
N VAL A 73 -19.16 4.33 1.55
CA VAL A 73 -20.19 4.93 0.69
C VAL A 73 -19.55 5.89 -0.31
N SER A 74 -19.93 5.75 -1.57
CA SER A 74 -19.64 6.65 -2.66
C SER A 74 -20.88 7.40 -3.14
N TYR A 75 -20.65 8.44 -3.95
CA TYR A 75 -21.69 9.17 -4.66
C TYR A 75 -21.43 9.08 -6.16
N ASP A 76 -22.39 8.53 -6.90
CA ASP A 76 -22.40 8.60 -8.35
C ASP A 76 -22.75 10.02 -8.77
N ILE A 77 -21.75 10.71 -9.32
CA ILE A 77 -21.88 12.10 -9.71
C ILE A 77 -22.93 12.24 -10.82
N SER A 78 -22.95 11.35 -11.81
CA SER A 78 -23.88 11.42 -12.95
C SER A 78 -25.31 11.08 -12.55
N ALA A 79 -25.51 9.97 -11.84
CA ALA A 79 -26.81 9.51 -11.38
C ALA A 79 -27.35 10.29 -10.17
N ARG A 80 -26.50 11.07 -9.51
CA ARG A 80 -26.81 11.82 -8.27
C ARG A 80 -27.35 10.91 -7.17
N ALA A 81 -26.72 9.76 -7.02
CA ALA A 81 -27.17 8.71 -6.11
C ALA A 81 -26.01 8.19 -5.29
N TYR A 82 -26.28 7.89 -4.02
CA TYR A 82 -25.32 7.18 -3.18
C TYR A 82 -25.25 5.71 -3.59
N SER A 83 -24.06 5.15 -3.51
CA SER A 83 -23.80 3.75 -3.79
C SER A 83 -22.77 3.19 -2.81
N ARG A 84 -22.77 1.87 -2.67
CA ARG A 84 -21.73 1.18 -1.90
C ARG A 84 -20.40 1.23 -2.67
N CYS A 85 -19.34 1.56 -1.94
CA CYS A 85 -17.96 1.59 -2.39
C CYS A 85 -17.19 0.42 -1.75
N LYS A 86 -16.07 0.00 -2.34
CA LYS A 86 -15.29 -1.16 -1.87
C LYS A 86 -14.63 -0.88 -0.51
N GLY A 87 -14.64 -1.87 0.39
CA GLY A 87 -13.92 -1.81 1.66
C GLY A 87 -14.67 -1.09 2.77
N LEU A 88 -13.98 -0.96 3.90
CA LEU A 88 -14.48 -0.36 5.13
C LEU A 88 -14.62 1.16 5.03
N ASP A 89 -15.67 1.69 5.67
CA ASP A 89 -15.81 3.12 5.94
C ASP A 89 -14.87 3.52 7.09
N LEU A 90 -13.73 4.13 6.76
CA LEU A 90 -12.76 4.57 7.76
C LEU A 90 -13.22 5.81 8.55
N PHE A 91 -14.39 6.38 8.26
CA PHE A 91 -15.07 7.37 9.12
C PHE A 91 -15.95 6.70 10.18
N ASN A 92 -16.30 5.42 10.01
CA ASN A 92 -17.03 4.63 10.99
C ASN A 92 -16.07 4.09 12.06
N GLU A 93 -16.27 4.50 13.32
CA GLU A 93 -15.43 4.05 14.44
C GLU A 93 -15.49 2.54 14.67
N ALA A 94 -16.62 1.87 14.43
CA ALA A 94 -16.71 0.41 14.57
C ALA A 94 -15.84 -0.32 13.52
N ALA A 95 -15.75 0.23 12.31
CA ALA A 95 -14.88 -0.32 11.26
C ALA A 95 -13.40 -0.12 11.61
N VAL A 96 -13.03 1.05 12.15
CA VAL A 96 -11.65 1.32 12.61
C VAL A 96 -11.28 0.43 13.80
N GLU A 97 -12.17 0.26 14.79
CA GLU A 97 -11.94 -0.62 15.93
C GLU A 97 -11.72 -2.07 15.51
N ARG A 98 -12.47 -2.56 14.51
CA ARG A 98 -12.24 -3.89 13.94
C ARG A 98 -10.83 -4.01 13.35
N LEU A 99 -10.37 -3.01 12.59
CA LEU A 99 -9.01 -2.99 12.06
C LEU A 99 -7.96 -2.95 13.17
N GLU A 100 -8.16 -2.14 14.21
CA GLU A 100 -7.26 -2.09 15.36
C GLU A 100 -7.11 -3.46 16.03
N ARG A 101 -8.20 -4.23 16.13
CA ARG A 101 -8.14 -5.60 16.69
C ARG A 101 -7.38 -6.56 15.78
N ILE A 102 -7.61 -6.53 14.46
CA ILE A 102 -6.84 -7.33 13.49
C ILE A 102 -5.35 -6.99 13.56
N TYR A 103 -5.00 -5.71 13.63
CA TYR A 103 -3.61 -5.25 13.73
C TYR A 103 -2.98 -5.57 15.09
N SER A 104 -3.77 -5.57 16.17
CA SER A 104 -3.36 -6.04 17.49
C SER A 104 -3.02 -7.54 17.47
N ASP A 105 -3.84 -8.36 16.83
CA ASP A 105 -3.60 -9.80 16.69
C ASP A 105 -2.39 -10.08 15.78
N LEU A 106 -2.24 -9.34 14.69
CA LEU A 106 -1.04 -9.38 13.84
C LEU A 106 0.23 -9.17 14.68
N ALA A 107 0.21 -8.23 15.63
CA ALA A 107 1.34 -7.89 16.47
C ALA A 107 1.70 -8.95 17.53
N LEU A 108 0.88 -9.98 17.73
CA LEU A 108 1.25 -11.16 18.51
C LEU A 108 2.41 -11.93 17.84
N ASN A 109 2.50 -11.85 16.51
CA ASN A 109 3.56 -12.47 15.72
C ASN A 109 4.87 -11.70 15.76
N ASP A 110 5.98 -12.38 15.53
CA ASP A 110 7.33 -11.84 15.67
C ASP A 110 7.79 -11.04 14.45
N ILE A 111 7.09 -9.94 14.20
CA ILE A 111 7.33 -9.01 13.09
C ILE A 111 8.19 -7.81 13.53
N ASP A 112 9.01 -7.31 12.59
CA ASP A 112 9.85 -6.12 12.77
C ASP A 112 9.16 -4.83 12.32
N GLY A 113 8.10 -4.96 11.53
CA GLY A 113 7.37 -3.81 11.03
C GLY A 113 6.14 -4.17 10.22
N VAL A 114 5.43 -3.14 9.78
CA VAL A 114 4.23 -3.26 8.95
C VAL A 114 4.35 -2.36 7.73
N LEU A 115 4.09 -2.91 6.55
CA LEU A 115 3.81 -2.13 5.35
C LEU A 115 2.30 -2.05 5.19
N PHE A 116 1.75 -0.85 5.36
CA PHE A 116 0.37 -0.59 4.95
C PHE A 116 0.26 -0.72 3.44
N GLN A 117 -0.71 -1.53 3.02
CA GLN A 117 -1.02 -1.74 1.62
C GLN A 117 -1.52 -0.44 0.95
N ASP A 118 -1.53 -0.44 -0.38
CA ASP A 118 -2.02 0.64 -1.24
C ASP A 118 -3.55 0.82 -1.25
N ASP A 119 -4.27 0.14 -0.37
CA ASP A 119 -5.73 0.20 -0.26
C ASP A 119 -6.22 1.32 0.67
N MET A 120 -5.31 1.98 1.38
CA MET A 120 -5.60 3.17 2.21
C MET A 120 -5.76 4.41 1.32
N VAL A 121 -6.73 4.35 0.43
CA VAL A 121 -7.09 5.39 -0.53
C VAL A 121 -8.57 5.72 -0.40
N LEU A 122 -9.00 6.90 -0.84
CA LEU A 122 -10.41 7.26 -1.04
C LEU A 122 -10.51 8.07 -2.32
N ARG A 123 -11.28 7.58 -3.30
CA ARG A 123 -11.47 8.25 -4.59
C ARG A 123 -12.23 9.55 -4.46
N HIS A 124 -12.22 10.33 -5.53
CA HIS A 124 -12.84 11.66 -5.61
C HIS A 124 -14.35 11.66 -5.32
N ASN A 125 -14.99 10.50 -5.26
CA ASN A 125 -16.41 10.33 -5.02
C ASN A 125 -16.70 9.32 -3.89
N GLU A 126 -15.70 8.92 -3.11
CA GLU A 126 -15.82 8.00 -1.97
C GLU A 126 -15.63 8.73 -0.64
N GLY A 127 -16.21 8.20 0.45
CA GLY A 127 -16.17 8.79 1.78
C GLY A 127 -17.31 9.79 2.02
N LEU A 128 -18.50 9.45 1.52
CA LEU A 128 -19.71 10.30 1.56
C LEU A 128 -20.84 9.64 2.37
N GLY A 129 -20.50 8.72 3.27
CA GLY A 129 -21.44 8.08 4.18
C GLY A 129 -21.91 8.99 5.33
N SER A 130 -22.90 8.53 6.08
CA SER A 130 -23.45 9.28 7.22
C SER A 130 -22.41 9.57 8.31
N HIS A 131 -21.48 8.64 8.56
CA HIS A 131 -20.36 8.85 9.49
C HIS A 131 -19.45 9.98 9.02
N ALA A 132 -19.05 9.97 7.74
CA ALA A 132 -18.24 11.04 7.16
C ALA A 132 -18.95 12.39 7.22
N ALA A 133 -20.24 12.45 6.88
CA ALA A 133 -21.03 13.67 6.95
C ALA A 133 -21.12 14.24 8.39
N ALA A 134 -21.37 13.37 9.38
CA ALA A 134 -21.43 13.77 10.78
C ALA A 134 -20.09 14.30 11.29
N LEU A 135 -18.99 13.64 10.93
CA LEU A 135 -17.63 14.02 11.32
C LEU A 135 -17.22 15.34 10.63
N PHE A 136 -17.53 15.50 9.35
CA PHE A 136 -17.26 16.74 8.61
C PHE A 136 -18.04 17.93 9.20
N ARG A 137 -19.32 17.73 9.55
CA ARG A 137 -20.14 18.75 10.23
C ARG A 137 -19.54 19.13 11.57
N LYS A 138 -19.06 18.16 12.36
CA LYS A 138 -18.40 18.43 13.63
C LYS A 138 -17.13 19.28 13.45
N ASP A 139 -16.32 18.98 12.44
CA ASP A 139 -15.03 19.64 12.23
C ASP A 139 -15.14 21.03 11.58
N PHE A 140 -16.18 21.26 10.76
CA PHE A 140 -16.30 22.47 9.94
C PHE A 140 -17.61 23.24 10.08
N GLY A 141 -18.59 22.73 10.83
CA GLY A 141 -19.88 23.38 11.08
C GLY A 141 -20.86 23.42 9.90
N GLY A 142 -20.53 22.78 8.77
CA GLY A 142 -21.36 22.74 7.56
C GLY A 142 -21.69 21.32 7.10
N GLU A 143 -22.73 21.18 6.29
CA GLU A 143 -23.11 19.90 5.69
C GLU A 143 -22.14 19.50 4.58
N LEU A 144 -21.87 18.20 4.48
CA LEU A 144 -21.14 17.63 3.35
C LEU A 144 -22.14 17.27 2.25
N VAL A 145 -22.45 18.25 1.38
CA VAL A 145 -23.36 18.09 0.25
C VAL A 145 -22.56 17.72 -1.01
N PRO A 146 -22.68 16.50 -1.57
CA PRO A 146 -21.88 16.05 -2.70
C PRO A 146 -21.93 17.00 -3.91
N GLU A 147 -23.09 17.58 -4.20
CA GLU A 147 -23.30 18.49 -5.32
C GLU A 147 -22.47 19.78 -5.22
N GLU A 148 -22.08 20.21 -4.01
CA GLU A 148 -21.24 21.38 -3.79
C GLU A 148 -19.75 21.10 -3.99
N LEU A 149 -19.36 19.82 -4.05
CA LEU A 149 -17.97 19.42 -4.32
C LEU A 149 -17.61 19.56 -5.81
N TYR A 150 -18.61 19.54 -6.70
CA TYR A 150 -18.38 19.47 -8.15
C TYR A 150 -19.08 20.60 -8.90
N ALA A 151 -18.33 21.33 -9.72
CA ALA A 151 -18.88 22.23 -10.72
C ALA A 151 -19.02 21.50 -12.07
N ARG A 152 -20.14 21.71 -12.76
CA ARG A 152 -20.41 21.12 -14.08
C ARG A 152 -20.73 22.20 -15.11
N ALA A 153 -20.15 22.09 -16.29
CA ALA A 153 -20.60 22.87 -17.43
C ALA A 153 -21.91 22.26 -17.99
N PRO A 154 -22.91 23.07 -18.36
CA PRO A 154 -24.12 22.55 -19.03
C PRO A 154 -23.75 21.73 -20.26
N GLY A 155 -24.26 20.49 -20.35
CA GLY A 155 -24.01 19.59 -21.48
C GLY A 155 -22.66 18.86 -21.47
N SER A 156 -21.86 18.97 -20.42
CA SER A 156 -20.61 18.22 -20.25
C SER A 156 -20.75 17.13 -19.18
N GLU A 157 -20.17 15.95 -19.45
CA GLU A 157 -19.98 14.90 -18.44
C GLU A 157 -18.79 15.18 -17.52
N ALA A 158 -17.88 16.08 -17.91
CA ALA A 158 -16.72 16.42 -17.12
C ALA A 158 -17.09 17.23 -15.88
N VAL A 159 -16.50 16.86 -14.74
CA VAL A 159 -16.64 17.59 -13.47
C VAL A 159 -15.36 18.33 -13.12
N HIS A 160 -15.52 19.54 -12.57
CA HIS A 160 -14.44 20.33 -12.01
C HIS A 160 -14.56 20.36 -10.49
N TYR A 161 -13.42 20.33 -9.80
CA TYR A 161 -13.38 20.34 -8.35
C TYR A 161 -13.51 21.75 -7.77
N THR A 162 -14.47 21.95 -6.87
CA THR A 162 -14.67 23.24 -6.18
C THR A 162 -13.62 23.44 -5.07
N PRO A 163 -13.48 24.66 -4.51
CA PRO A 163 -12.67 24.85 -3.30
C PRO A 163 -13.10 23.95 -2.13
N LEU A 164 -14.40 23.64 -2.02
CA LEU A 164 -14.92 22.72 -1.01
C LEU A 164 -14.41 21.29 -1.24
N PHE A 165 -14.34 20.84 -2.49
CA PHE A 165 -13.74 19.53 -2.81
C PHE A 165 -12.31 19.42 -2.29
N TRP A 166 -11.46 20.40 -2.55
CA TRP A 166 -10.06 20.33 -2.12
C TRP A 166 -9.92 20.36 -0.59
N LYS A 167 -10.78 21.11 0.11
CA LYS A 167 -10.89 21.09 1.57
C LYS A 167 -11.30 19.69 2.06
N TRP A 168 -12.31 19.09 1.45
CA TRP A 168 -12.79 17.75 1.78
C TRP A 168 -11.75 16.66 1.46
N ALA A 169 -11.08 16.70 0.29
CA ALA A 169 -10.04 15.76 -0.08
C ALA A 169 -8.84 15.80 0.89
N THR A 170 -8.41 17.00 1.29
CA THR A 170 -7.39 17.18 2.32
C THR A 170 -7.84 16.61 3.67
N TRP A 171 -9.11 16.80 4.03
CA TRP A 171 -9.68 16.25 5.26
C TRP A 171 -9.76 14.72 5.23
N LYS A 172 -10.14 14.11 4.09
CA LYS A 172 -10.09 12.65 3.90
C LYS A 172 -8.68 12.12 4.11
N ASN A 173 -7.67 12.73 3.48
CA ASN A 173 -6.27 12.33 3.65
C ASN A 173 -5.86 12.35 5.14
N ARG A 174 -6.21 13.42 5.88
CA ARG A 174 -5.94 13.50 7.32
C ARG A 174 -6.60 12.36 8.08
N ARG A 175 -7.88 12.05 7.81
CA ARG A 175 -8.55 10.93 8.45
C ARG A 175 -7.85 9.60 8.16
N LEU A 176 -7.42 9.35 6.92
CA LEU A 176 -6.68 8.13 6.57
C LEU A 176 -5.37 8.02 7.37
N LEU A 177 -4.63 9.13 7.52
CA LEU A 177 -3.40 9.16 8.32
C LEU A 177 -3.65 9.02 9.82
N ASP A 178 -4.76 9.56 10.34
CA ASP A 178 -5.17 9.38 11.74
C ASP A 178 -5.50 7.90 12.02
N VAL A 179 -6.24 7.24 11.11
CA VAL A 179 -6.49 5.80 11.18
C VAL A 179 -5.17 5.03 11.12
N ALA A 180 -4.26 5.38 10.21
CA ALA A 180 -2.94 4.76 10.16
C ALA A 180 -2.20 4.90 11.51
N GLY A 181 -2.23 6.09 12.13
CA GLY A 181 -1.68 6.34 13.46
C GLY A 181 -2.21 5.38 14.53
N ARG A 182 -3.54 5.19 14.57
CA ARG A 182 -4.19 4.24 15.47
C ARG A 182 -3.76 2.79 15.25
N LEU A 183 -3.65 2.36 14.00
CA LEU A 183 -3.17 1.02 13.67
C LEU A 183 -1.70 0.83 14.08
N LYS A 184 -0.85 1.86 13.90
CA LYS A 184 0.54 1.82 14.40
C LYS A 184 0.58 1.67 15.92
N GLU A 185 -0.25 2.42 16.65
CA GLU A 185 -0.35 2.31 18.10
C GLU A 185 -0.82 0.92 18.55
N ALA A 186 -1.82 0.34 17.88
CA ALA A 186 -2.31 -1.00 18.16
C ALA A 186 -1.18 -2.04 18.06
N VAL A 187 -0.34 -1.96 17.03
CA VAL A 187 0.82 -2.83 16.86
C VAL A 187 1.91 -2.52 17.90
N ARG A 188 2.25 -1.23 18.11
CA ARG A 188 3.32 -0.81 19.02
C ARG A 188 3.07 -1.18 20.48
N LYS A 189 1.81 -1.38 20.89
CA LYS A 189 1.47 -1.95 22.22
C LYS A 189 2.14 -3.30 22.50
N ARG A 190 2.31 -4.14 21.47
CA ARG A 190 2.99 -5.45 21.58
C ARG A 190 4.39 -5.43 20.99
N ARG A 191 4.64 -4.55 20.01
CA ARG A 191 5.91 -4.42 19.28
C ARG A 191 6.41 -2.97 19.31
N PRO A 192 6.94 -2.46 20.45
CA PRO A 192 7.28 -1.03 20.59
C PRO A 192 8.30 -0.51 19.58
N GLY A 193 9.19 -1.37 19.09
CA GLY A 193 10.19 -1.06 18.07
C GLY A 193 9.75 -1.33 16.63
N ALA A 194 8.47 -1.67 16.38
CA ALA A 194 7.98 -1.92 15.03
C ALA A 194 8.09 -0.69 14.14
N ALA A 195 8.71 -0.87 12.97
CA ALA A 195 8.80 0.15 11.94
C ALA A 195 7.58 0.10 11.01
N PHE A 196 7.21 1.25 10.43
CA PHE A 196 6.04 1.37 9.57
C PHE A 196 6.39 1.97 8.22
N ALA A 197 5.87 1.34 7.18
CA ALA A 197 5.94 1.82 5.82
C ALA A 197 4.53 2.07 5.27
N ILE A 198 4.39 3.06 4.41
CA ILE A 198 3.15 3.34 3.66
C ILE A 198 3.41 3.23 2.16
N ASN A 199 2.57 2.49 1.44
CA ASN A 199 2.59 2.51 -0.02
C ASN A 199 1.99 3.83 -0.54
N LEU A 200 2.70 4.48 -1.44
CA LEU A 200 2.27 5.64 -2.20
C LEU A 200 2.28 5.28 -3.69
N MET A 201 1.20 5.65 -4.39
CA MET A 201 1.16 5.55 -5.85
C MET A 201 2.13 6.59 -6.44
N TYR A 202 2.66 6.35 -7.64
CA TYR A 202 3.67 7.22 -8.25
C TYR A 202 3.15 8.66 -8.47
N GLU A 203 1.83 8.83 -8.64
CA GLU A 203 1.15 10.12 -8.76
C GLU A 203 1.30 10.98 -7.51
N SER A 204 1.55 10.39 -6.33
CA SER A 204 1.84 11.15 -5.11
C SER A 204 3.07 12.05 -5.25
N LEU A 205 3.95 11.73 -6.22
CA LEU A 205 5.12 12.52 -6.56
C LEU A 205 4.95 13.21 -7.92
N THR A 206 4.46 12.50 -8.94
CA THR A 206 4.41 13.03 -10.31
C THR A 206 3.21 13.92 -10.59
N ASN A 207 2.10 13.75 -9.84
CA ASN A 207 0.88 14.55 -9.97
C ASN A 207 0.13 14.69 -8.62
N PRO A 208 0.67 15.48 -7.66
CA PRO A 208 0.10 15.57 -6.31
C PRO A 208 -1.38 16.00 -6.25
N PRO A 209 -1.88 16.93 -7.09
CA PRO A 209 -3.32 17.23 -7.11
C PRO A 209 -4.17 16.03 -7.51
N TYR A 210 -3.73 15.24 -8.49
CA TYR A 210 -4.43 14.02 -8.88
C TYR A 210 -4.41 12.99 -7.74
N ALA A 211 -3.25 12.76 -7.11
CA ALA A 211 -3.14 11.84 -5.98
C ALA A 211 -4.04 12.24 -4.81
N LEU A 212 -4.13 13.52 -4.49
CA LEU A 212 -5.03 13.99 -3.44
C LEU A 212 -6.50 13.78 -3.82
N ALA A 213 -6.90 14.07 -5.07
CA ALA A 213 -8.27 13.93 -5.52
C ALA A 213 -8.73 12.47 -5.62
N TRP A 214 -7.90 11.60 -6.22
CA TRP A 214 -8.27 10.23 -6.62
C TRP A 214 -7.80 9.14 -5.67
N LEU A 215 -6.81 9.45 -4.83
CA LEU A 215 -6.24 8.49 -3.90
C LEU A 215 -6.33 8.98 -2.46
N SER A 216 -6.67 10.26 -2.22
CA SER A 216 -6.53 10.90 -0.91
C SER A 216 -5.11 10.72 -0.33
N GLN A 217 -4.09 10.74 -1.19
CA GLN A 217 -2.68 10.65 -0.82
C GLN A 217 -2.00 12.02 -0.93
N ASP A 218 -1.22 12.36 0.09
CA ASP A 218 -0.38 13.56 0.12
C ASP A 218 0.92 13.20 0.86
N LEU A 219 2.04 13.25 0.14
CA LEU A 219 3.35 12.87 0.68
C LEU A 219 3.79 13.81 1.83
N SER A 220 3.47 15.10 1.75
CA SER A 220 3.83 16.06 2.79
C SER A 220 3.06 15.78 4.09
N ALA A 221 1.81 15.35 4.00
CA ALA A 221 1.00 14.92 5.13
C ALA A 221 1.50 13.59 5.70
N ALA A 222 1.83 12.62 4.83
CA ALA A 222 2.41 11.35 5.27
C ALA A 222 3.75 11.55 6.00
N LEU A 223 4.58 12.51 5.59
CA LEU A 223 5.83 12.86 6.28
C LEU A 223 5.62 13.32 7.73
N ARG A 224 4.47 13.95 8.02
CA ARG A 224 4.09 14.37 9.37
C ARG A 224 3.48 13.24 10.20
N ALA A 225 3.15 12.11 9.58
CA ALA A 225 2.45 11.00 10.20
C ALA A 225 3.41 9.90 10.72
N ASP A 226 4.68 10.22 11.03
CA ASP A 226 5.64 9.33 11.71
C ASP A 226 5.80 7.94 11.05
N PHE A 227 5.99 7.92 9.73
CA PHE A 227 6.36 6.71 8.99
C PHE A 227 7.88 6.56 8.91
N ASP A 228 8.38 5.35 9.10
CA ASP A 228 9.80 5.02 8.95
C ASP A 228 10.18 4.97 7.45
N TYR A 229 9.29 4.44 6.60
CA TYR A 229 9.54 4.32 5.16
C TYR A 229 8.38 4.84 4.29
N PHE A 230 8.71 5.47 3.17
CA PHE A 230 7.78 5.89 2.11
C PHE A 230 8.01 4.98 0.91
N SER A 231 7.09 4.04 0.71
CA SER A 231 7.18 3.00 -0.29
C SER A 231 6.54 3.49 -1.59
N ILE A 232 7.36 3.90 -2.56
CA ILE A 232 6.90 4.43 -3.84
C ILE A 232 6.78 3.30 -4.85
N MET A 233 5.59 3.11 -5.41
CA MET A 233 5.31 2.06 -6.38
C MET A 233 5.68 2.50 -7.80
N ALA A 234 6.95 2.27 -8.16
CA ALA A 234 7.57 2.67 -9.42
C ALA A 234 7.55 1.52 -10.43
N TYR A 235 6.37 0.96 -10.66
CA TYR A 235 6.26 -0.23 -11.47
C TYR A 235 6.26 0.12 -12.97
N HIS A 236 7.46 0.08 -13.55
CA HIS A 236 7.78 0.66 -14.85
C HIS A 236 6.92 0.19 -16.04
N ARG A 237 6.52 -1.08 -16.13
CA ARG A 237 5.68 -1.54 -17.26
C ARG A 237 4.24 -1.06 -17.14
N GLN A 238 3.63 -1.09 -15.95
CA GLN A 238 2.28 -0.51 -15.74
C GLN A 238 2.31 1.00 -15.97
N MET A 239 3.32 1.70 -15.45
CA MET A 239 3.45 3.14 -15.70
C MET A 239 3.55 3.45 -17.19
N GLY A 240 4.30 2.63 -17.95
CA GLY A 240 4.41 2.78 -19.41
C GLY A 240 3.07 2.60 -20.13
N GLU A 241 2.27 1.61 -19.72
CA GLU A 241 0.94 1.35 -20.28
C GLU A 241 -0.07 2.45 -19.90
N GLU A 242 -0.17 2.79 -18.61
CA GLU A 242 -1.13 3.78 -18.10
C GLU A 242 -0.87 5.20 -18.64
N LEU A 243 0.39 5.55 -18.85
CA LEU A 243 0.80 6.88 -19.31
C LEU A 243 1.04 6.95 -20.82
N GLU A 244 0.88 5.84 -21.53
CA GLU A 244 1.18 5.71 -22.97
C GLU A 244 2.60 6.19 -23.31
N LYS A 245 3.59 5.76 -22.51
CA LYS A 245 5.00 6.21 -22.58
C LYS A 245 5.96 5.10 -22.96
N THR A 246 7.05 5.48 -23.62
CA THR A 246 8.14 4.56 -23.95
C THR A 246 8.94 4.14 -22.71
N GLU A 247 9.67 3.02 -22.81
CA GLU A 247 10.52 2.52 -21.71
C GLU A 247 11.57 3.56 -21.28
N GLY A 248 12.15 4.31 -22.23
CA GLY A 248 13.12 5.37 -21.96
C GLY A 248 12.51 6.52 -21.16
N GLU A 249 11.31 6.99 -21.55
CA GLU A 249 10.60 8.05 -20.81
C GLU A 249 10.21 7.61 -19.39
N ILE A 250 9.80 6.35 -19.22
CA ILE A 250 9.46 5.82 -17.89
C ILE A 250 10.70 5.71 -17.01
N ARG A 251 11.82 5.25 -17.56
CA ARG A 251 13.11 5.20 -16.86
C ARG A 251 13.55 6.58 -16.39
N GLU A 252 13.47 7.60 -17.25
CA GLU A 252 13.74 8.99 -16.87
C GLU A 252 12.77 9.49 -15.79
N MET A 253 11.47 9.18 -15.92
CA MET A 253 10.46 9.55 -14.94
C MET A 253 10.71 8.90 -13.57
N ILE A 254 11.10 7.62 -13.52
CA ILE A 254 11.40 6.90 -12.28
C ILE A 254 12.65 7.48 -11.61
N THR A 255 13.71 7.76 -12.37
CA THR A 255 14.93 8.38 -11.82
C THR A 255 14.59 9.74 -11.21
N LYS A 256 13.88 10.60 -11.94
CA LYS A 256 13.45 11.91 -11.42
C LYS A 256 12.54 11.78 -10.20
N MET A 257 11.60 10.84 -10.22
CA MET A 257 10.71 10.58 -9.10
C MET A 257 11.47 10.14 -7.85
N ALA A 258 12.48 9.28 -8.00
CA ALA A 258 13.33 8.87 -6.88
C ALA A 258 14.13 10.05 -6.30
N GLU A 259 14.70 10.91 -7.15
CA GLU A 259 15.38 12.14 -6.72
C GLU A 259 14.44 13.10 -5.99
N ASP A 260 13.23 13.31 -6.54
CA ASP A 260 12.20 14.17 -5.96
C ASP A 260 11.70 13.62 -4.61
N ALA A 261 11.54 12.30 -4.49
CA ALA A 261 11.21 11.63 -3.24
C ALA A 261 12.29 11.85 -2.19
N VAL A 262 13.57 11.61 -2.54
CA VAL A 262 14.70 11.82 -1.62
C VAL A 262 14.79 13.27 -1.17
N ARG A 263 14.63 14.23 -2.09
CA ARG A 263 14.64 15.66 -1.76
C ARG A 263 13.49 16.03 -0.81
N THR A 264 12.33 15.41 -0.97
CA THR A 264 11.13 15.70 -0.17
C THR A 264 11.18 15.02 1.21
N VAL A 265 11.66 13.78 1.28
CA VAL A 265 11.78 13.00 2.53
C VAL A 265 12.99 13.43 3.36
N GLY A 266 14.06 13.89 2.71
CA GLY A 266 15.29 14.37 3.35
C GLY A 266 16.28 13.27 3.75
N GLU A 267 15.82 12.02 3.89
CA GLU A 267 16.66 10.87 4.23
C GLU A 267 16.49 9.75 3.18
N PRO A 268 17.51 9.47 2.36
CA PRO A 268 17.41 8.49 1.27
C PRO A 268 16.97 7.10 1.70
N ALA A 269 17.45 6.60 2.85
CA ALA A 269 17.15 5.26 3.34
C ALA A 269 15.66 5.05 3.66
N ARG A 270 14.93 6.14 3.94
CA ARG A 270 13.49 6.12 4.19
C ARG A 270 12.66 6.10 2.90
N VAL A 271 13.27 6.38 1.75
CA VAL A 271 12.61 6.23 0.44
C VAL A 271 12.81 4.80 -0.03
N LEU A 272 11.70 4.05 -0.18
CA LEU A 272 11.71 2.70 -0.70
C LEU A 272 11.09 2.69 -2.09
N ILE A 273 11.91 2.48 -3.13
CA ILE A 273 11.40 2.35 -4.50
C ILE A 273 11.05 0.88 -4.77
N LYS A 274 9.80 0.62 -5.18
CA LYS A 274 9.31 -0.71 -5.56
C LYS A 274 9.29 -0.84 -7.07
N LEU A 275 10.05 -1.79 -7.59
CA LEU A 275 10.10 -2.14 -9.00
C LEU A 275 9.42 -3.49 -9.23
N GLN A 276 8.78 -3.65 -10.39
CA GLN A 276 8.18 -4.92 -10.77
C GLN A 276 9.23 -5.84 -11.42
N THR A 277 9.09 -7.15 -11.28
CA THR A 277 9.93 -8.18 -11.92
C THR A 277 9.14 -9.16 -12.79
N ILE A 278 7.83 -8.98 -12.80
CA ILE A 278 6.86 -9.67 -13.65
C ILE A 278 6.01 -8.58 -14.30
N ASP A 279 5.70 -8.75 -15.58
CA ASP A 279 4.69 -7.95 -16.27
C ASP A 279 3.32 -8.48 -15.86
N TRP A 280 2.55 -7.69 -15.12
CA TRP A 280 1.25 -8.15 -14.60
C TRP A 280 0.20 -8.40 -15.69
N ARG A 281 0.35 -7.79 -16.87
CA ARG A 281 -0.57 -8.02 -17.99
C ARG A 281 -0.38 -9.40 -18.58
N THR A 282 0.88 -9.86 -18.68
CA THR A 282 1.22 -11.15 -19.30
C THR A 282 1.46 -12.25 -18.28
N GLY A 283 1.74 -11.91 -17.03
CA GLY A 283 2.22 -12.83 -15.99
C GLY A 283 3.65 -13.32 -16.21
N SER A 284 4.33 -12.82 -17.25
CA SER A 284 5.68 -13.26 -17.63
C SER A 284 6.77 -12.52 -16.86
N PRO A 285 7.88 -13.18 -16.53
CA PRO A 285 9.07 -12.53 -16.01
C PRO A 285 9.55 -11.38 -16.92
N ILE A 286 9.91 -10.24 -16.32
CA ILE A 286 10.62 -9.15 -17.01
C ILE A 286 12.10 -9.51 -17.09
N SER A 287 12.79 -9.08 -18.16
CA SER A 287 14.23 -9.31 -18.30
C SER A 287 14.98 -8.77 -17.09
N ASP A 288 15.90 -9.56 -16.53
CA ASP A 288 16.68 -9.14 -15.37
C ASP A 288 17.53 -7.90 -15.68
N SER A 289 18.07 -7.82 -16.90
CA SER A 289 18.85 -6.66 -17.36
C SER A 289 18.04 -5.37 -17.32
N GLU A 290 16.75 -5.43 -17.68
CA GLU A 290 15.87 -4.25 -17.71
C GLU A 290 15.73 -3.64 -16.32
N VAL A 291 15.44 -4.49 -15.32
CA VAL A 291 15.27 -4.08 -13.92
C VAL A 291 16.61 -3.66 -13.30
N VAL A 292 17.68 -4.43 -13.55
CA VAL A 292 19.02 -4.14 -13.02
C VAL A 292 19.55 -2.81 -13.56
N GLU A 293 19.41 -2.55 -14.87
CA GLU A 293 19.79 -1.28 -15.46
C GLU A 293 18.97 -0.13 -14.89
N LEU A 294 17.66 -0.32 -14.68
CA LEU A 294 16.80 0.71 -14.08
C LEU A 294 17.25 1.04 -12.65
N ILE A 295 17.63 0.04 -11.87
CA ILE A 295 18.22 0.22 -10.54
C ILE A 295 19.53 1.01 -10.62
N ARG A 296 20.41 0.67 -11.58
CA ARG A 296 21.70 1.36 -11.78
C ARG A 296 21.51 2.81 -12.22
N ASP A 297 20.51 3.10 -13.05
CA ASP A 297 20.25 4.44 -13.60
C ASP A 297 19.75 5.44 -12.58
N MET A 298 19.04 4.97 -11.54
CA MET A 298 18.68 5.85 -10.44
C MET A 298 19.94 6.46 -9.79
N LYS A 299 21.11 5.78 -9.83
CA LYS A 299 22.40 6.26 -9.29
C LYS A 299 22.33 6.78 -7.84
N MET A 300 21.26 6.45 -7.11
CA MET A 300 20.98 7.00 -5.79
C MET A 300 21.74 6.18 -4.75
N LYS A 301 22.69 6.83 -4.07
CA LYS A 301 23.28 6.26 -2.86
C LYS A 301 22.20 6.16 -1.78
N ASP A 302 22.18 5.03 -1.08
CA ASP A 302 21.43 4.82 0.16
C ASP A 302 19.90 4.87 0.04
N VAL A 303 19.33 4.87 -1.16
CA VAL A 303 17.88 4.64 -1.37
C VAL A 303 17.55 3.17 -1.17
N SER A 304 16.46 2.90 -0.45
CA SER A 304 15.98 1.53 -0.25
C SER A 304 15.28 1.01 -1.51
N LEU A 305 15.46 -0.28 -1.81
CA LEU A 305 14.88 -0.93 -2.99
C LEU A 305 14.09 -2.18 -2.61
N ALA A 306 12.99 -2.40 -3.32
CA ALA A 306 12.26 -3.67 -3.29
C ALA A 306 11.85 -4.08 -4.71
N VAL A 307 11.92 -5.38 -4.98
CA VAL A 307 11.43 -5.98 -6.22
C VAL A 307 10.18 -6.81 -5.95
N VAL A 308 9.18 -6.72 -6.82
CA VAL A 308 7.86 -7.32 -6.61
C VAL A 308 7.31 -7.96 -7.89
N PRO A 309 6.81 -9.21 -7.82
CA PRO A 309 7.00 -10.16 -6.73
C PRO A 309 8.47 -10.58 -6.58
N TYR A 310 8.79 -11.27 -5.49
CA TYR A 310 10.07 -11.94 -5.39
C TYR A 310 10.19 -13.02 -6.46
N ARG A 311 11.35 -13.06 -7.12
CA ARG A 311 11.74 -14.06 -8.11
C ARG A 311 13.02 -14.72 -7.61
N GLY A 312 12.99 -16.04 -7.45
CA GLY A 312 14.15 -16.80 -6.93
C GLY A 312 15.35 -16.80 -7.87
N ASP A 313 15.12 -16.49 -9.14
CA ASP A 313 16.11 -16.37 -10.22
C ASP A 313 16.60 -14.92 -10.41
N PHE A 314 16.07 -13.94 -9.69
CA PHE A 314 16.46 -12.54 -9.86
C PHE A 314 17.91 -12.29 -9.34
N PRO A 315 18.81 -11.67 -10.12
CA PRO A 315 20.24 -11.61 -9.82
C PRO A 315 20.60 -10.50 -8.82
N PHE A 316 20.21 -10.65 -7.56
CA PHE A 316 20.53 -9.68 -6.50
C PHE A 316 22.05 -9.45 -6.31
N SER A 317 22.88 -10.44 -6.66
CA SER A 317 24.34 -10.35 -6.59
C SER A 317 24.88 -9.22 -7.48
N GLU A 318 24.25 -8.98 -8.64
CA GLU A 318 24.61 -7.91 -9.59
C GLU A 318 24.36 -6.48 -9.08
N LEU A 319 23.52 -6.33 -8.05
CA LEU A 319 23.20 -5.03 -7.45
C LEU A 319 24.20 -4.62 -6.38
N SER A 320 24.95 -5.58 -5.84
CA SER A 320 25.62 -5.43 -4.55
C SER A 320 27.09 -5.01 -4.61
N GLY A 321 27.65 -4.77 -5.80
CA GLY A 321 29.09 -4.58 -5.96
C GLY A 321 29.91 -5.71 -5.29
N GLY A 322 29.36 -6.94 -5.24
CA GLY A 322 29.97 -8.11 -4.60
C GLY A 322 29.69 -8.33 -3.10
N LYS A 323 28.82 -7.56 -2.44
CA LYS A 323 28.55 -7.72 -0.99
C LYS A 323 27.30 -8.54 -0.60
N LEU A 324 26.41 -8.91 -1.52
CA LEU A 324 25.25 -9.79 -1.21
C LEU A 324 25.51 -11.30 -1.47
N ALA A 325 26.71 -11.68 -1.92
CA ALA A 325 27.08 -13.08 -2.19
C ALA A 325 26.99 -14.02 -0.95
N ALA A 326 26.77 -13.48 0.25
CA ALA A 326 26.69 -14.26 1.48
C ALA A 326 25.36 -15.03 1.69
N LEU A 327 24.30 -14.73 0.93
CA LEU A 327 23.01 -15.45 1.04
C LEU A 327 22.88 -16.64 0.08
N GLU A 328 23.75 -16.75 -0.93
CA GLU A 328 23.73 -17.87 -1.90
C GLU A 328 24.56 -19.09 -1.41
N GLY A 329 25.40 -18.93 -0.38
CA GLY A 329 26.32 -19.97 0.11
C GLY A 329 25.70 -21.15 0.86
N GLY A 330 24.38 -21.19 1.06
CA GLY A 330 23.69 -22.25 1.80
C GLY A 330 23.32 -23.50 0.97
N ARG A 331 23.57 -23.50 -0.34
CA ARG A 331 23.34 -24.66 -1.23
C ARG A 331 24.65 -25.17 -1.83
N SER A 332 25.55 -25.66 -1.00
CA SER A 332 26.58 -26.59 -1.44
C SER A 332 26.94 -27.55 -0.30
N GLY A 333 26.49 -28.81 -0.43
CA GLY A 333 26.90 -29.85 0.51
C GLY A 333 25.95 -31.03 0.63
N THR A 334 25.75 -31.78 -0.46
CA THR A 334 25.92 -33.25 -0.49
C THR A 334 25.96 -33.71 -1.95
N GLY A 335 27.16 -33.86 -2.52
CA GLY A 335 27.42 -34.96 -3.46
C GLY A 335 27.37 -36.29 -2.69
N ALA A 336 27.43 -37.47 -3.27
CA ALA A 336 27.64 -37.92 -4.63
C ALA A 336 27.22 -39.41 -4.66
N ALA A 337 27.13 -39.94 -5.87
CA ALA A 337 27.10 -41.36 -6.24
C ALA A 337 27.66 -42.36 -5.21
N GLU A 338 26.85 -43.36 -4.84
CA GLU A 338 26.87 -44.74 -5.38
C GLU A 338 25.52 -45.42 -5.11
#